data_AF-A0A943APL1-F1
#
_entry.id   AF-A0A943APL1-F1
#
_cell.length_a   1.000
_cell.length_b   1.000
_cell.length_c   1.000
_cell.angle_alpha   90.00
_cell.angle_beta   90.00
_cell.angle_gamma   90.00
#
_symmetry.space_group_name_H-M   'P 1'
#
loop_
_entity.id
_entity.type
_entity.pdbx_description
1 polymer ?
#
loop_
_entity_poly.entity_id
_entity_poly.type
_entity_poly.pdbx_seq_one_letter_code
_entity_poly.pdbx_strand_id
1 'polypeptide(L)'
;MRKIYGECEVVFMLAAWIIDIQRFLNISAKMDSGQINETARMILDDFWALNSADVNLVMSRAKRGFYGQLFGRIDGQIIYQWFAEYFEERCEACANREVHVAGLHGSVINRLSDETKAKILELWESQRRDKSKDAPVCDS
;
A
#
# COMPACT_ATOMS: atom_id res chain seq x y z
N MET A 1 1.27 3.75 8.60
CA MET A 1 1.12 3.76 10.09
C MET A 1 2.23 4.52 10.83
N ARG A 2 3.52 4.29 10.51
CA ARG A 2 4.69 4.82 11.25
C ARG A 2 4.66 6.34 11.48
N LYS A 3 4.22 7.11 10.48
CA LYS A 3 4.12 8.59 10.55
C LYS A 3 3.13 9.12 11.59
N ILE A 4 2.14 8.31 12.00
CA ILE A 4 1.05 8.75 12.88
C ILE A 4 1.35 8.41 14.35
N TYR A 5 1.86 7.21 14.62
CA TYR A 5 1.94 6.66 15.97
C TYR A 5 3.37 6.50 16.53
N GLY A 6 4.41 6.65 15.71
CA GLY A 6 5.78 6.27 16.08
C GLY A 6 6.10 4.81 15.75
N GLU A 7 7.37 4.45 15.67
CA GLU A 7 7.79 3.11 15.26
C GLU A 7 7.53 2.06 16.35
N CYS A 8 7.99 2.33 17.58
CA CYS A 8 7.85 1.42 18.71
C CYS A 8 6.39 1.07 18.98
N GLU A 9 5.49 2.06 18.91
CA GLU A 9 4.06 1.92 19.11
C GLU A 9 3.44 1.02 18.03
N VAL A 10 3.84 1.19 16.77
CA VAL A 10 3.32 0.37 15.68
C VAL A 10 3.81 -1.07 15.79
N VAL A 11 5.08 -1.29 16.13
CA VAL A 11 5.61 -2.63 16.41
C VAL A 11 4.85 -3.29 17.56
N PHE A 12 4.55 -2.54 18.63
CA PHE A 12 3.77 -3.06 19.75
C PHE A 12 2.34 -3.44 19.35
N MET A 13 1.67 -2.62 18.54
CA MET A 13 0.34 -2.94 18.01
C MET A 13 0.37 -4.18 17.11
N LEU A 14 1.34 -4.30 16.20
CA LEU A 14 1.56 -5.48 15.36
C LEU A 14 1.80 -6.74 16.19
N ALA A 15 2.67 -6.66 17.21
CA ALA A 15 2.89 -7.75 18.13
C ALA A 15 1.60 -8.17 18.86
N ALA A 16 0.79 -7.21 19.32
CA ALA A 16 -0.48 -7.49 19.97
C ALA A 16 -1.47 -8.23 19.05
N TRP A 17 -1.56 -7.83 17.77
CA TRP A 17 -2.36 -8.55 16.78
C TRP A 17 -1.85 -9.97 16.52
N ILE A 18 -0.52 -10.17 16.46
CA ILE A 18 0.08 -11.50 16.30
C ILE A 18 -0.24 -12.40 17.52
N ILE A 19 -0.16 -11.85 18.73
CA ILE A 19 -0.53 -12.56 19.96
C ILE A 19 -2.01 -12.96 19.95
N ASP A 20 -2.89 -12.06 19.52
CA ASP A 20 -4.33 -12.33 19.42
C ASP A 20 -4.65 -13.43 18.39
N ILE A 21 -4.04 -13.36 17.19
CA ILE A 21 -4.33 -14.33 16.13
C ILE A 21 -3.85 -15.75 16.51
N GLN A 22 -2.65 -15.90 17.08
CA GLN A 22 -2.15 -17.22 17.51
C GLN A 22 -2.95 -17.81 18.67
N ARG A 23 -3.54 -16.94 19.52
CA ARG A 23 -4.45 -17.37 20.59
C ARG A 23 -5.80 -17.80 20.04
N PHE A 24 -6.37 -17.02 19.12
CA PHE A 24 -7.66 -17.30 18.49
C PHE A 24 -7.64 -18.63 17.73
N LEU A 25 -6.59 -18.86 16.95
CA LEU A 25 -6.41 -20.08 16.15
C LEU A 25 -6.07 -21.31 17.01
N ASN A 26 -5.81 -21.11 18.31
CA ASN A 26 -5.49 -22.17 19.27
C ASN A 26 -4.35 -23.10 18.79
N ILE A 27 -3.31 -22.53 18.21
CA ILE A 27 -2.18 -23.28 17.68
C ILE A 27 -1.32 -23.83 18.84
N SER A 28 -0.85 -25.08 18.71
CA SER A 28 0.02 -25.73 19.70
C SER A 28 1.44 -25.17 19.66
N ALA A 29 2.02 -25.01 18.47
CA ALA A 29 3.30 -24.36 18.25
C ALA A 29 3.12 -22.85 18.06
N LYS A 30 3.27 -22.10 19.16
CA LYS A 30 3.16 -20.64 19.17
C LYS A 30 4.53 -19.98 19.03
N MET A 31 4.54 -18.81 18.42
CA MET A 31 5.73 -17.97 18.41
C MET A 31 6.04 -17.43 19.81
N ASP A 32 7.33 -17.34 20.13
CA ASP A 32 7.80 -16.64 21.32
C ASP A 32 7.84 -15.11 21.10
N SER A 33 8.06 -14.35 22.17
CA SER A 33 8.08 -12.89 22.13
C SER A 33 9.14 -12.31 21.18
N GLY A 34 10.28 -12.98 21.02
CA GLY A 34 11.34 -12.56 20.11
C GLY A 34 10.91 -12.71 18.65
N GLN A 35 10.39 -13.89 18.31
CA GLN A 35 9.86 -14.19 16.98
C GLN A 35 8.72 -13.24 16.59
N ILE A 36 7.81 -12.94 17.54
CA ILE A 36 6.69 -12.01 17.33
C ILE A 36 7.22 -10.61 17.04
N ASN A 37 8.18 -10.15 17.84
CA ASN A 37 8.73 -8.82 17.73
C ASN A 37 9.53 -8.63 16.43
N GLU A 38 10.29 -9.64 16.02
CA GLU A 38 11.00 -9.66 14.74
C GLU A 38 10.03 -9.65 13.56
N THR A 39 9.00 -10.51 13.59
CA THR A 39 7.95 -10.55 12.55
C THR A 39 7.22 -9.21 12.43
N ALA A 40 6.88 -8.59 13.56
CA ALA A 40 6.24 -7.28 13.58
C ALA A 40 7.11 -6.19 12.95
N ARG A 41 8.43 -6.22 13.17
CA ARG A 41 9.37 -5.28 12.52
C ARG A 41 9.46 -5.51 11.02
N MET A 42 9.62 -6.77 10.57
CA MET A 42 9.65 -7.09 9.14
C MET A 42 8.39 -6.59 8.42
N ILE A 43 7.21 -6.82 9.02
CA ILE A 43 5.94 -6.32 8.46
C ILE A 43 5.93 -4.78 8.37
N LEU A 44 6.45 -4.10 9.38
CA LEU A 44 6.50 -2.64 9.42
C LEU A 44 7.49 -2.03 8.41
N ASP A 45 8.56 -2.74 8.09
CA ASP A 45 9.59 -2.32 7.15
C ASP A 45 9.13 -2.57 5.69
N ASP A 46 8.66 -3.77 5.38
CA ASP A 46 8.36 -4.17 4.00
C ASP A 46 6.97 -3.67 3.54
N PHE A 47 6.00 -3.57 4.45
CA PHE A 47 4.64 -3.14 4.13
C PHE A 47 4.34 -1.72 4.61
N TRP A 48 5.26 -0.79 4.35
CA TRP A 48 5.24 0.60 4.83
C TRP A 48 3.96 1.39 4.49
N ALA A 49 3.29 1.03 3.39
CA ALA A 49 2.07 1.71 2.92
C ALA A 49 0.80 1.28 3.67
N LEU A 50 0.88 0.26 4.53
CA LEU A 50 -0.28 -0.23 5.27
C LEU A 50 -0.67 0.67 6.45
N ASN A 51 -1.98 0.66 6.74
CA ASN A 51 -2.60 1.28 7.90
C ASN A 51 -3.22 0.22 8.84
N SER A 52 -3.74 0.65 9.98
CA SER A 52 -4.29 -0.26 11.01
C SER A 52 -5.54 -1.00 10.55
N ALA A 53 -6.36 -0.40 9.68
CA ALA A 53 -7.52 -1.08 9.10
C ALA A 53 -7.08 -2.20 8.15
N ASP A 54 -6.01 -1.99 7.39
CA ASP A 54 -5.42 -3.02 6.53
C ASP A 54 -4.93 -4.22 7.36
N VAL A 55 -4.20 -3.96 8.46
CA VAL A 55 -3.78 -5.03 9.39
C VAL A 55 -4.97 -5.78 9.96
N ASN A 56 -5.99 -5.06 10.43
CA ASN A 56 -7.20 -5.69 10.97
C ASN A 56 -7.92 -6.55 9.92
N LEU A 57 -7.93 -6.13 8.66
CA LEU A 57 -8.48 -6.90 7.56
C LEU A 57 -7.68 -8.19 7.32
N VAL A 58 -6.34 -8.11 7.26
CA VAL A 58 -5.46 -9.29 7.14
C VAL A 58 -5.73 -10.28 8.27
N MET A 59 -5.74 -9.81 9.52
CA MET A 59 -6.02 -10.66 10.68
C MET A 59 -7.42 -11.27 10.61
N SER A 60 -8.44 -10.50 10.22
CA SER A 60 -9.82 -10.99 10.08
C SER A 60 -9.97 -12.01 8.95
N ARG A 61 -9.23 -11.86 7.86
CA ARG A 61 -9.15 -12.85 6.76
C ARG A 61 -8.47 -14.13 7.23
N ALA A 62 -7.35 -14.02 7.94
CA ALA A 62 -6.65 -15.16 8.52
C ALA A 62 -7.55 -15.95 9.49
N LYS A 63 -8.29 -15.28 10.39
CA LYS A 63 -9.27 -15.93 11.28
C LYS A 63 -10.34 -16.74 10.56
N ARG A 64 -10.68 -16.36 9.32
CA ARG A 64 -11.67 -17.04 8.47
C ARG A 64 -11.06 -18.10 7.56
N GLY A 65 -9.76 -18.35 7.64
CA GLY A 65 -9.06 -19.32 6.80
C GLY A 65 -8.87 -18.86 5.35
N PHE A 66 -8.95 -17.56 5.07
CA PHE A 66 -8.84 -17.02 3.71
C PHE A 66 -7.51 -17.40 3.05
N TYR A 67 -6.41 -17.32 3.79
CA TYR A 67 -5.07 -17.63 3.31
C TYR A 67 -4.71 -19.13 3.34
N GLY A 68 -5.73 -20.00 3.37
CA GLY A 68 -5.57 -21.44 3.36
C GLY A 68 -5.51 -22.09 4.75
N GLN A 69 -5.24 -23.40 4.73
CA GLN A 69 -5.25 -24.25 5.93
C GLN A 69 -3.96 -24.12 6.72
N LEU A 70 -4.09 -24.06 8.04
CA LEU A 70 -2.97 -24.07 8.97
C LEU A 70 -2.71 -25.51 9.42
N PHE A 71 -1.56 -26.06 9.06
CA PHE A 71 -1.15 -27.43 9.41
C PHE A 71 -0.60 -27.51 10.86
N GLY A 72 -1.36 -26.98 11.82
CA GLY A 72 -1.03 -27.00 13.25
C GLY A 72 0.15 -26.12 13.68
N ARG A 73 0.60 -25.19 12.83
CA ARG A 73 1.68 -24.24 13.12
C ARG A 73 1.32 -22.83 12.68
N ILE A 74 1.87 -21.85 13.40
CA ILE A 74 1.92 -20.45 13.00
C ILE A 74 3.30 -19.92 13.36
N ASP A 75 3.97 -19.29 12.40
CA ASP A 75 5.28 -18.69 12.56
C ASP A 75 5.38 -17.41 11.74
N GLY A 76 6.52 -16.72 11.86
CA GLY A 76 6.74 -15.44 11.19
C GLY A 76 6.59 -15.53 9.68
N GLN A 77 7.00 -16.63 9.04
CA GLN A 77 6.91 -16.81 7.59
C GLN A 77 5.45 -16.88 7.14
N ILE A 78 4.61 -17.63 7.86
CA ILE A 78 3.17 -17.73 7.55
C ILE A 78 2.49 -16.36 7.66
N ILE A 79 2.72 -15.65 8.77
CA ILE A 79 2.11 -14.33 8.99
C ILE A 79 2.60 -13.35 7.93
N TYR A 80 3.90 -13.34 7.64
CA TYR A 80 4.49 -12.48 6.62
C TYR A 80 3.87 -12.72 5.23
N GLN A 81 3.65 -13.99 4.85
CA GLN A 81 3.03 -14.34 3.58
C GLN A 81 1.60 -13.79 3.45
N TRP A 82 0.81 -13.79 4.54
CA TRP A 82 -0.53 -13.18 4.54
C TRP A 82 -0.50 -11.69 4.25
N PHE A 83 0.48 -10.98 4.80
CA PHE A 83 0.66 -9.56 4.51
C PHE A 83 1.15 -9.34 3.08
N ALA A 84 2.08 -10.17 2.58
CA ALA A 84 2.57 -10.10 1.22
C ALA A 84 1.43 -10.27 0.20
N GLU A 85 0.60 -11.31 0.36
CA GLU A 85 -0.55 -11.58 -0.50
C GLU A 85 -1.55 -10.42 -0.49
N TYR A 86 -1.91 -9.91 0.69
CA TYR A 86 -2.79 -8.74 0.79
C TYR A 86 -2.17 -7.47 0.17
N PHE A 87 -0.87 -7.27 0.35
CA PHE A 87 -0.17 -6.10 -0.18
C PHE A 87 -0.14 -6.12 -1.71
N GLU A 88 0.10 -7.29 -2.31
CA GLU A 88 0.03 -7.50 -3.75
C GLU A 88 -1.37 -7.21 -4.29
N GLU A 89 -2.42 -7.79 -3.69
CA GLU A 89 -3.82 -7.49 -4.05
C GLU A 89 -4.12 -5.98 -4.02
N ARG A 90 -3.60 -5.29 -3.01
CA ARG A 90 -3.79 -3.84 -2.85
C ARG A 90 -3.07 -3.07 -3.95
N CYS A 91 -1.83 -3.42 -4.26
CA CYS A 91 -1.04 -2.80 -5.33
C CYS A 91 -1.72 -2.99 -6.69
N GLU A 92 -2.22 -4.19 -6.98
CA GLU A 92 -2.98 -4.47 -8.20
C GLU A 92 -4.27 -3.64 -8.29
N ALA A 93 -5.02 -3.53 -7.19
CA ALA A 93 -6.24 -2.71 -7.15
C ALA A 93 -5.92 -1.22 -7.42
N CYS A 94 -4.81 -0.71 -6.90
CA CYS A 94 -4.32 0.64 -7.19
C CYS A 94 -3.96 0.80 -8.67
N ALA A 95 -3.14 -0.10 -9.22
CA ALA A 95 -2.71 -0.06 -10.62
C ALA A 95 -3.91 -0.13 -11.59
N ASN A 96 -4.85 -1.03 -11.33
CA ASN A 96 -6.07 -1.18 -12.14
C ASN A 96 -6.93 0.10 -12.12
N ARG A 97 -7.01 0.77 -10.97
CA ARG A 97 -7.72 2.05 -10.85
C ARG A 97 -7.04 3.15 -11.65
N GLU A 98 -5.71 3.21 -11.65
CA GLU A 98 -4.94 4.18 -12.43
C GLU A 98 -5.13 3.98 -13.93
N VAL A 99 -5.04 2.74 -14.41
CA VAL A 99 -5.29 2.39 -15.83
C VAL A 99 -6.72 2.77 -16.22
N HIS A 100 -7.71 2.48 -15.38
CA HIS A 100 -9.10 2.85 -15.64
C HIS A 100 -9.29 4.36 -15.74
N VAL A 101 -8.72 5.13 -14.80
CA VAL A 101 -8.79 6.61 -14.83
C VAL A 101 -8.08 7.17 -16.06
N ALA A 102 -6.93 6.63 -16.44
CA ALA A 102 -6.21 7.04 -17.65
C ALA A 102 -7.04 6.76 -18.91
N GLY A 103 -7.70 5.59 -18.99
CA GLY A 103 -8.60 5.24 -20.08
C GLY A 103 -9.80 6.20 -20.17
N LEU A 104 -10.41 6.54 -19.03
CA LEU A 104 -11.47 7.55 -18.98
C LEU A 104 -10.97 8.91 -19.48
N HIS A 105 -9.81 9.37 -19.02
CA HIS A 105 -9.23 10.65 -19.44
C HIS A 105 -8.94 10.68 -20.95
N GLY A 106 -8.38 9.60 -21.51
CA GLY A 106 -8.19 9.47 -22.95
C GLY A 106 -9.51 9.51 -23.73
N SER A 107 -10.55 8.85 -23.22
CA SER A 107 -11.88 8.86 -23.84
C SER A 107 -12.52 10.26 -23.85
N VAL A 108 -12.33 11.05 -22.78
CA VAL A 108 -12.80 12.44 -22.68
C VAL A 108 -12.05 13.32 -23.66
N ILE A 109 -10.72 13.23 -23.70
CA ILE A 109 -9.89 13.99 -24.65
C ILE A 109 -10.30 13.67 -26.09
N ASN A 110 -10.53 12.40 -26.42
CA ASN A 110 -10.92 12.00 -27.76
C ASN A 110 -12.28 12.57 -28.20
N ARG A 111 -13.21 12.77 -27.26
CA ARG A 111 -14.53 13.38 -27.50
C ARG A 111 -14.49 14.90 -27.64
N LEU A 112 -13.38 15.56 -27.30
CA LEU A 112 -13.24 16.99 -27.53
C LEU A 112 -13.19 17.28 -29.04
N SER A 113 -13.83 18.38 -29.45
CA SER A 113 -13.68 18.88 -30.82
C SER A 113 -12.22 19.22 -31.10
N ASP A 114 -11.81 19.09 -32.37
CA ASP A 114 -10.43 19.37 -32.76
C ASP A 114 -10.05 20.84 -32.48
N GLU A 115 -11.01 21.77 -32.58
CA GLU A 115 -10.83 23.16 -32.12
C GLU A 115 -10.52 23.27 -30.63
N THR A 116 -11.18 22.48 -29.78
CA THR A 116 -10.93 22.51 -28.33
C THR A 116 -9.56 21.93 -28.01
N LYS A 117 -9.15 20.86 -28.70
CA LYS A 117 -7.80 20.29 -28.58
C LYS A 117 -6.73 21.29 -29.02
N ALA A 118 -6.94 21.99 -30.13
CA ALA A 118 -6.03 23.02 -30.64
C ALA A 118 -5.85 24.17 -29.64
N LYS A 119 -6.95 24.67 -29.06
CA LYS A 119 -6.90 25.72 -28.01
C LYS A 119 -6.11 25.27 -26.78
N ILE A 120 -6.28 24.02 -26.34
CA ILE A 120 -5.52 23.47 -25.20
C ILE A 120 -4.02 23.44 -25.52
N LEU A 121 -3.63 23.00 -26.72
CA LEU A 121 -2.23 23.00 -27.17
C LEU A 121 -1.63 24.41 -27.19
N GLU A 122 -2.32 25.38 -27.79
CA GLU A 122 -1.87 26.78 -27.84
C GLU A 122 -1.68 27.38 -26.43
N LEU A 123 -2.58 27.04 -25.50
CA LEU A 123 -2.50 27.48 -24.10
C LEU A 123 -1.25 26.92 -23.42
N TRP A 124 -0.98 25.63 -23.61
CA TRP A 124 0.20 24.94 -23.04
C TRP A 124 1.50 25.49 -23.60
N GLU A 125 1.56 25.78 -24.91
CA GLU A 125 2.73 26.40 -25.54
C GLU A 125 2.99 27.83 -25.04
N SER A 126 1.92 28.60 -24.85
CA SER A 126 2.03 29.97 -24.35
C SER A 126 2.52 30.00 -22.89
N GLN A 127 2.04 29.10 -22.04
CA GLN A 127 2.57 28.92 -20.68
C GLN A 127 4.03 28.46 -20.66
N ARG A 128 4.44 27.59 -21.61
CA ARG A 128 5.83 27.14 -21.75
C ARG A 128 6.75 28.30 -22.17
N ARG A 129 6.29 29.17 -23.08
CA ARG A 129 7.03 30.36 -23.53
C ARG A 129 7.26 31.37 -22.41
N ASP A 130 6.24 31.66 -21.60
CA ASP A 130 6.39 32.61 -20.48
C ASP A 130 7.29 32.06 -19.36
N LYS A 131 7.18 30.77 -19.01
CA LYS A 131 8.12 30.16 -18.05
C LYS A 131 9.58 30.20 -18.50
N SER A 132 9.86 30.22 -19.82
CA SER A 132 11.22 30.37 -20.33
C SER A 132 11.77 31.80 -20.22
N LYS A 133 10.89 32.81 -20.16
CA LYS A 133 11.28 34.21 -19.98
C LYS A 133 11.63 34.53 -18.52
N ASP A 134 11.03 33.81 -17.58
CA ASP A 134 11.27 33.95 -16.14
C ASP A 134 12.39 33.05 -15.60
N ALA A 135 13.08 32.29 -16.48
CA ALA A 135 14.22 31.48 -16.08
C ALA A 135 15.40 32.41 -15.70
N PRO A 136 15.99 32.29 -14.50
CA PRO A 136 17.11 33.13 -14.12
C PRO A 136 18.29 32.84 -15.07
N VAL A 137 18.78 33.88 -15.72
CA VAL A 137 20.03 33.82 -16.49
C VAL A 137 21.15 33.58 -15.49
N CYS A 138 21.73 32.39 -15.50
CA CYS A 138 22.96 32.12 -14.76
C CYS A 138 24.09 32.85 -15.48
N ASP A 139 24.42 34.06 -15.04
CA ASP A 139 25.66 34.73 -15.45
C ASP A 139 26.86 33.89 -15.00
N SER A 140 27.72 33.54 -15.97
CA SER A 140 28.97 32.79 -15.79
C SER A 140 30.13 33.69 -15.40
#